data_AF-A0A2A7AWL6-F1
#
_entry.id   AF-A0A2A7AWL6-F1
#
_cell.length_a   1.000
_cell.length_b   1.000
_cell.length_c   1.000
_cell.angle_alpha   90.00
_cell.angle_beta   90.00
_cell.angle_gamma   90.00
#
_symmetry.space_group_name_H-M   'P 1'
#
loop_
_entity.id
_entity.type
_entity.pdbx_description
1 polymer ?
#
loop_
_entity_poly.entity_id
_entity_poly.type
_entity_poly.pdbx_seq_one_letter_code
_entity_poly.pdbx_strand_id
1 'polypeptide(L)'
;MESSVHPSVDFFLGATTPAGFKGYFAPLRREPGMQLVLLKSGPGCGKSTLMKRLARAAQDKGEPIQRIHCASDPDSLDGVVFLRQKRAIIDATAPHVVEPEAPGADERVLSLYHTIDADALHPHKDEVTALFARNQLLRSRAARYVASAGSLLLDSRRAEACSANFEKVRRYVKRLCTRLLPRTEEMGSEELRLLSAITPKGEVFYQGTVQALADKCILFRDDYGAVSRLLLELIRAEALARGYHIITCPCAMHPEDKIDHIIIPSLRLAFLTDNRWHPVRLSAAQTVRCSRFVDRENLSACRARLRFNERAAAELLEQACALMAQAKSCHDELETYYRTAVDFAQVDVAAAQCMELFGVG
;
A
#
# COMPACT_ATOMS: atom_id res chain seq x y z
N MET A 1 12.71 -29.46 14.94
CA MET A 1 11.59 -29.17 14.02
C MET A 1 11.52 -27.66 13.89
N GLU A 2 12.16 -27.11 12.86
CA GLU A 2 11.99 -25.69 12.53
C GLU A 2 10.53 -25.50 12.12
N SER A 3 9.77 -24.76 12.91
CA SER A 3 8.43 -24.35 12.53
C SER A 3 8.57 -23.48 11.29
N SER A 4 8.22 -24.02 10.12
CA SER A 4 8.20 -23.32 8.84
C SER A 4 7.04 -22.32 8.79
N VAL A 5 6.98 -21.40 9.75
CA VAL A 5 6.06 -20.27 9.73
C VAL A 5 6.57 -19.36 8.62
N HIS A 6 5.96 -19.46 7.45
CA HIS A 6 6.21 -18.49 6.39
C HIS A 6 5.94 -17.09 6.95
N PRO A 7 6.87 -16.14 6.80
CA PRO A 7 6.68 -14.80 7.35
C PRO A 7 5.47 -14.14 6.69
N SER A 8 4.51 -13.65 7.48
CA SER A 8 3.51 -12.73 6.96
C SER A 8 4.18 -11.45 6.51
N VAL A 9 3.76 -10.95 5.35
CA VAL A 9 4.22 -9.67 4.82
C VAL A 9 3.10 -8.65 4.85
N ASP A 10 3.49 -7.39 4.98
CA ASP A 10 2.60 -6.25 5.14
C ASP A 10 2.67 -5.31 3.95
N PHE A 11 1.51 -4.93 3.44
CA PHE A 11 1.35 -3.98 2.37
C PHE A 11 0.14 -3.08 2.61
N PHE A 12 0.03 -2.00 1.85
CA PHE A 12 -1.23 -1.33 1.58
C PHE A 12 -1.73 -1.73 0.19
N LEU A 13 -3.05 -1.65 -0.04
CA LEU A 13 -3.65 -1.69 -1.39
C LEU A 13 -4.36 -0.39 -1.73
N GLY A 14 -4.50 0.54 -0.80
CA GLY A 14 -5.11 1.83 -1.04
C GLY A 14 -4.41 2.93 -0.25
N ALA A 15 -4.29 4.11 -0.85
CA ALA A 15 -3.75 5.28 -0.19
C ALA A 15 -4.39 6.57 -0.73
N THR A 16 -4.34 7.63 0.07
CA THR A 16 -4.62 8.99 -0.41
C THR A 16 -3.44 9.48 -1.23
N THR A 17 -3.71 9.82 -2.49
CA THR A 17 -2.73 10.35 -3.44
C THR A 17 -3.08 11.81 -3.77
N PRO A 18 -2.19 12.58 -4.42
CA PRO A 18 -2.51 13.92 -4.91
C PRO A 18 -3.73 14.01 -5.82
N ALA A 19 -4.07 12.92 -6.52
CA ALA A 19 -5.26 12.84 -7.38
C ALA A 19 -6.51 12.30 -6.65
N GLY A 20 -6.44 12.09 -5.33
CA GLY A 20 -7.50 11.46 -4.54
C GLY A 20 -7.14 10.03 -4.11
N PHE A 21 -8.14 9.28 -3.63
CA PHE A 21 -7.93 7.91 -3.21
C PHE A 21 -7.61 7.02 -4.43
N LYS A 22 -6.51 6.26 -4.34
CA LYS A 22 -6.14 5.25 -5.35
C LYS A 22 -6.11 3.89 -4.65
N GLY A 23 -6.86 2.94 -5.21
CA GLY A 23 -6.85 1.55 -4.80
C GLY A 23 -6.32 0.62 -5.88
N TYR A 24 -5.65 -0.46 -5.47
CA TYR A 24 -5.11 -1.53 -6.31
C TYR A 24 -5.94 -2.84 -6.18
N PHE A 25 -7.21 -2.73 -5.74
CA PHE A 25 -8.13 -3.86 -5.62
C PHE A 25 -8.54 -4.48 -6.97
N ALA A 26 -8.73 -3.67 -8.01
CA ALA A 26 -9.01 -4.18 -9.35
C ALA A 26 -7.82 -4.93 -9.97
N PRO A 27 -6.56 -4.45 -9.84
CA PRO A 27 -5.39 -5.27 -10.11
C PRO A 27 -5.36 -6.57 -9.32
N LEU A 28 -5.58 -6.55 -8.00
CA LEU A 28 -5.64 -7.75 -7.16
C LEU A 28 -6.66 -8.77 -7.70
N ARG A 29 -7.88 -8.33 -8.02
CA ARG A 29 -8.93 -9.17 -8.63
C ARG A 29 -8.45 -9.90 -9.88
N ARG A 30 -7.62 -9.25 -10.70
CA ARG A 30 -7.17 -9.76 -11.99
C ARG A 30 -5.93 -10.65 -11.88
N GLU A 31 -5.40 -10.87 -10.67
CA GLU A 31 -4.29 -11.79 -10.47
C GLU A 31 -4.71 -13.23 -10.88
N PRO A 32 -3.84 -14.01 -11.55
CA PRO A 32 -4.24 -15.28 -12.15
C PRO A 32 -4.80 -16.31 -11.15
N GLY A 33 -6.10 -16.58 -11.26
CA GLY A 33 -6.84 -17.52 -10.41
C GLY A 33 -7.24 -16.95 -9.05
N MET A 34 -7.15 -15.63 -8.86
CA MET A 34 -7.57 -14.97 -7.63
C MET A 34 -9.09 -15.00 -7.46
N GLN A 35 -9.57 -15.45 -6.30
CA GLN A 35 -10.97 -15.32 -5.90
C GLN A 35 -11.12 -14.33 -4.75
N LEU A 36 -12.10 -13.44 -4.84
CA LEU A 36 -12.29 -12.38 -3.83
C LEU A 36 -13.50 -12.63 -2.93
N VAL A 37 -13.31 -12.42 -1.64
CA VAL A 37 -14.39 -12.28 -0.66
C VAL A 37 -14.51 -10.79 -0.32
N LEU A 38 -15.61 -10.19 -0.72
CA LEU A 38 -15.91 -8.77 -0.52
C LEU A 38 -16.66 -8.59 0.79
N LEU A 39 -15.97 -8.09 1.81
CA LEU A 39 -16.53 -7.85 3.14
C LEU A 39 -17.21 -6.48 3.18
N LYS A 40 -18.53 -6.46 3.41
CA LYS A 40 -19.34 -5.23 3.51
C LYS A 40 -19.97 -5.10 4.89
N SER A 41 -19.81 -3.95 5.55
CA SER A 41 -20.39 -3.70 6.89
C SER A 41 -20.31 -2.22 7.31
N GLY A 42 -20.89 -1.87 8.46
CA GLY A 42 -20.72 -0.56 9.08
C GLY A 42 -19.34 -0.36 9.76
N PRO A 43 -19.01 0.87 10.18
CA PRO A 43 -17.89 1.14 11.09
C PRO A 43 -17.98 0.29 12.36
N GLY A 44 -16.85 -0.11 12.94
CA GLY A 44 -16.85 -0.85 14.22
C GLY A 44 -17.49 -2.26 14.20
N CYS A 45 -18.01 -2.74 13.07
CA CYS A 45 -18.73 -4.03 12.97
C CYS A 45 -17.80 -5.26 12.89
N GLY A 46 -16.54 -5.15 13.35
CA GLY A 46 -15.62 -6.28 13.47
C GLY A 46 -14.85 -6.70 12.22
N LYS A 47 -14.86 -5.91 11.11
CA LYS A 47 -14.14 -6.26 9.86
C LYS A 47 -12.66 -6.61 10.06
N SER A 48 -11.90 -5.67 10.62
CA SER A 48 -10.47 -5.85 10.87
C SER A 48 -10.23 -6.99 11.85
N THR A 49 -11.10 -7.16 12.85
CA THR A 49 -11.01 -8.26 13.82
C THR A 49 -11.16 -9.61 13.14
N LEU A 50 -12.15 -9.78 12.26
CA LEU A 50 -12.32 -10.99 11.45
C LEU A 50 -11.09 -11.26 10.60
N MET A 51 -10.60 -10.25 9.87
CA MET A 51 -9.41 -10.38 9.03
C MET A 51 -8.16 -10.75 9.82
N LYS A 52 -7.94 -10.17 11.01
CA LYS A 52 -6.83 -10.52 11.91
C LYS A 52 -6.94 -11.95 12.43
N ARG A 53 -8.15 -12.42 12.78
CA ARG A 53 -8.40 -13.82 13.19
C ARG A 53 -8.09 -14.78 12.05
N LEU A 54 -8.58 -14.49 10.84
CA LEU A 54 -8.30 -15.27 9.64
C LEU A 54 -6.80 -15.33 9.32
N ALA A 55 -6.12 -14.19 9.33
CA ALA A 55 -4.68 -14.10 9.10
C ALA A 55 -3.91 -14.98 10.09
N ARG A 56 -4.21 -14.86 11.39
CA ARG A 56 -3.55 -15.66 12.43
C ARG A 56 -3.80 -17.16 12.24
N ALA A 57 -5.05 -17.57 12.04
CA ALA A 57 -5.40 -18.98 11.84
C ALA A 57 -4.74 -19.58 10.59
N ALA A 58 -4.61 -18.79 9.52
CA ALA A 58 -3.89 -19.18 8.31
C ALA A 58 -2.39 -19.38 8.57
N GLN A 59 -1.77 -18.43 9.28
CA GLN A 59 -0.36 -18.51 9.66
C GLN A 59 -0.06 -19.73 10.54
N ASP A 60 -0.92 -20.00 11.53
CA ASP A 60 -0.80 -21.17 12.41
C ASP A 60 -0.87 -22.49 11.63
N LYS A 61 -1.59 -22.50 10.49
CA LYS A 61 -1.67 -23.62 9.53
C LYS A 61 -0.58 -23.59 8.44
N GLY A 62 0.38 -22.67 8.51
CA GLY A 62 1.49 -22.58 7.53
C GLY A 62 1.08 -22.06 6.15
N GLU A 63 -0.03 -21.33 6.07
CA GLU A 63 -0.45 -20.62 4.85
C GLU A 63 0.32 -19.29 4.73
N PRO A 64 1.07 -19.06 3.65
CA PRO A 64 1.72 -17.77 3.41
C PRO A 64 0.66 -16.71 3.10
N ILE A 65 0.71 -15.59 3.82
CA ILE A 65 -0.26 -14.50 3.69
C ILE A 65 0.38 -13.14 3.45
N GLN A 66 -0.37 -12.25 2.78
CA GLN A 66 -0.13 -10.82 2.78
C GLN A 66 -1.23 -10.13 3.61
N ARG A 67 -0.84 -9.34 4.61
CA ARG A 67 -1.75 -8.49 5.37
C ARG A 67 -1.82 -7.12 4.68
N ILE A 68 -3.04 -6.71 4.37
CA ILE A 68 -3.30 -5.43 3.70
C ILE A 68 -3.83 -4.46 4.76
N HIS A 69 -3.01 -3.47 5.10
CA HIS A 69 -3.33 -2.47 6.10
C HIS A 69 -4.16 -1.31 5.53
N CYS A 70 -4.93 -0.67 6.39
CA CYS A 70 -5.67 0.53 6.05
C CYS A 70 -4.78 1.77 6.15
N ALA A 71 -4.66 2.56 5.08
CA ALA A 71 -3.91 3.81 5.15
C ALA A 71 -4.59 4.86 6.07
N SER A 72 -5.90 4.74 6.30
CA SER A 72 -6.65 5.61 7.21
C SER A 72 -6.60 5.14 8.68
N ASP A 73 -6.21 3.89 8.92
CA ASP A 73 -5.96 3.34 10.25
C ASP A 73 -4.94 2.19 10.14
N PRO A 74 -3.62 2.46 10.31
CA PRO A 74 -2.58 1.47 10.10
C PRO A 74 -2.66 0.24 11.03
N ASP A 75 -3.38 0.34 12.15
CA ASP A 75 -3.60 -0.81 13.04
C ASP A 75 -4.75 -1.70 12.55
N SER A 76 -5.56 -1.21 11.62
CA SER A 76 -6.65 -1.95 10.98
C SER A 76 -6.16 -2.65 9.70
N LEU A 77 -6.96 -3.61 9.23
CA LEU A 77 -6.73 -4.32 7.98
C LEU A 77 -7.87 -3.99 7.01
N ASP A 78 -7.51 -3.69 5.78
CA ASP A 78 -8.42 -3.62 4.62
C ASP A 78 -8.45 -4.95 3.85
N GLY A 79 -7.58 -5.90 4.17
CA GLY A 79 -7.60 -7.20 3.51
C GLY A 79 -6.57 -8.21 4.02
N VAL A 80 -6.76 -9.46 3.61
CA VAL A 80 -5.80 -10.57 3.76
C VAL A 80 -5.78 -11.37 2.47
N VAL A 81 -4.59 -11.56 1.91
CA VAL A 81 -4.36 -12.40 0.71
C VAL A 81 -3.73 -13.71 1.13
N PHE A 82 -4.33 -14.82 0.74
CA PHE A 82 -3.89 -16.20 1.00
C PHE A 82 -3.22 -16.73 -0.27
N LEU A 83 -1.89 -16.73 -0.28
CA LEU A 83 -1.11 -16.85 -1.52
C LEU A 83 -1.20 -18.24 -2.15
N ARG A 84 -1.23 -19.31 -1.35
CA ARG A 84 -1.32 -20.68 -1.87
C ARG A 84 -2.75 -20.98 -2.34
N GLN A 85 -3.74 -20.48 -1.61
CA GLN A 85 -5.15 -20.64 -1.97
C GLN A 85 -5.55 -19.80 -3.18
N LYS A 86 -4.80 -18.73 -3.50
CA LYS A 86 -5.17 -17.69 -4.48
C LYS A 86 -6.52 -17.06 -4.15
N ARG A 87 -6.67 -16.67 -2.89
CA ARG A 87 -7.91 -16.05 -2.40
C ARG A 87 -7.56 -14.82 -1.61
N ALA A 88 -8.45 -13.83 -1.61
CA ALA A 88 -8.32 -12.69 -0.72
C ALA A 88 -9.67 -12.32 -0.11
N ILE A 89 -9.66 -11.89 1.14
CA ILE A 89 -10.76 -11.15 1.74
C ILE A 89 -10.36 -9.69 1.78
N ILE A 90 -11.25 -8.80 1.32
CA ILE A 90 -11.02 -7.35 1.31
C ILE A 90 -12.23 -6.61 1.87
N ASP A 91 -11.97 -5.49 2.55
CA ASP A 91 -12.99 -4.50 2.85
C ASP A 91 -13.47 -3.84 1.56
N ALA A 92 -14.75 -4.01 1.25
CA ALA A 92 -15.40 -3.49 0.06
C ALA A 92 -16.31 -2.29 0.39
N THR A 93 -16.11 -1.64 1.54
CA THR A 93 -16.85 -0.46 1.99
C THR A 93 -16.13 0.83 1.64
N ALA A 94 -16.84 1.96 1.56
CA ALA A 94 -16.23 3.24 1.20
C ALA A 94 -15.06 3.61 2.13
N PRO A 95 -13.92 4.10 1.60
CA PRO A 95 -13.66 4.50 0.21
C PRO A 95 -13.20 3.34 -0.73
N HIS A 96 -13.08 2.12 -0.22
CA HIS A 96 -12.61 0.92 -0.92
C HIS A 96 -13.73 0.21 -1.68
N VAL A 97 -14.70 0.95 -2.23
CA VAL A 97 -15.91 0.35 -2.82
C VAL A 97 -15.52 -0.55 -4.00
N VAL A 98 -15.81 -1.84 -3.83
CA VAL A 98 -15.63 -2.87 -4.85
C VAL A 98 -16.96 -3.60 -4.98
N GLU A 99 -17.59 -3.47 -6.14
CA GLU A 99 -18.75 -4.29 -6.50
C GLU A 99 -18.27 -5.54 -7.25
N PRO A 100 -18.90 -6.70 -7.02
CA PRO A 100 -18.55 -7.94 -7.71
C PRO A 100 -18.83 -7.82 -9.22
N GLU A 101 -17.88 -8.23 -10.06
CA GLU A 101 -18.07 -8.26 -11.53
C GLU A 101 -18.73 -9.57 -11.98
N ALA A 102 -18.42 -10.68 -11.31
CA ALA A 102 -18.97 -12.01 -11.55
C ALA A 102 -19.41 -12.68 -10.23
N PRO A 103 -20.52 -12.20 -9.62
CA PRO A 103 -20.99 -12.70 -8.32
C PRO A 103 -21.22 -14.22 -8.33
N GLY A 104 -20.62 -14.92 -7.37
CA GLY A 104 -20.73 -16.38 -7.19
C GLY A 104 -19.77 -17.21 -8.04
N ALA A 105 -19.22 -16.66 -9.11
CA ALA A 105 -18.20 -17.32 -9.93
C ALA A 105 -16.78 -17.03 -9.42
N ASP A 106 -16.41 -15.75 -9.32
CA ASP A 106 -15.08 -15.31 -8.88
C ASP A 106 -15.11 -14.49 -7.59
N GLU A 107 -16.26 -13.85 -7.28
CA GLU A 107 -16.42 -13.08 -6.05
C GLU A 107 -17.58 -13.55 -5.18
N ARG A 108 -17.36 -13.55 -3.87
CA ARG A 108 -18.40 -13.78 -2.86
C ARG A 108 -18.54 -12.55 -1.99
N VAL A 109 -19.77 -12.07 -1.81
CA VAL A 109 -20.04 -10.96 -0.89
C VAL A 109 -20.36 -11.52 0.49
N LEU A 110 -19.62 -11.08 1.50
CA LEU A 110 -19.93 -11.33 2.91
C LEU A 110 -20.42 -10.02 3.52
N SER A 111 -21.71 -9.95 3.81
CA SER A 111 -22.34 -8.77 4.41
C SER A 111 -22.50 -8.97 5.91
N LEU A 112 -22.06 -8.01 6.72
CA LEU A 112 -22.38 -7.92 8.15
C LEU A 112 -23.39 -6.80 8.44
N TYR A 113 -24.02 -6.19 7.43
CA TYR A 113 -25.04 -5.16 7.69
C TYR A 113 -26.26 -5.71 8.44
N HIS A 114 -26.56 -6.99 8.26
CA HIS A 114 -27.67 -7.68 8.94
C HIS A 114 -27.46 -7.79 10.45
N THR A 115 -26.23 -7.60 10.95
CA THR A 115 -25.94 -7.67 12.39
C THR A 115 -26.16 -6.32 13.09
N ILE A 116 -26.55 -5.26 12.36
CA ILE A 116 -26.78 -3.93 12.92
C ILE A 116 -28.27 -3.79 13.25
N ASP A 117 -28.57 -3.52 14.52
CA ASP A 117 -29.89 -3.10 14.98
C ASP A 117 -30.14 -1.64 14.60
N ALA A 118 -30.93 -1.44 13.54
CA ALA A 118 -31.24 -0.12 13.03
C ALA A 118 -32.08 0.70 14.02
N ASP A 119 -32.96 0.06 14.81
CA ASP A 119 -33.82 0.74 15.77
C ASP A 119 -33.04 1.22 16.99
N ALA A 120 -32.01 0.46 17.41
CA ALA A 120 -31.07 0.89 18.44
C ALA A 120 -30.16 2.05 17.97
N LEU A 121 -29.83 2.12 16.67
CA LEU A 121 -28.97 3.18 16.12
C LEU A 121 -29.76 4.46 15.76
N HIS A 122 -31.04 4.33 15.41
CA HIS A 122 -31.88 5.44 14.92
C HIS A 122 -31.92 6.67 15.85
N PRO A 123 -31.99 6.53 17.19
CA PRO A 123 -31.97 7.67 18.12
C PRO A 123 -30.72 8.56 18.00
N HIS A 124 -29.62 8.02 17.47
CA HIS A 124 -28.34 8.73 17.31
C HIS A 124 -28.07 9.17 15.86
N LYS A 125 -29.10 9.18 15.02
CA LYS A 125 -28.99 9.48 13.59
C LYS A 125 -28.26 10.80 13.31
N ASP A 126 -28.58 11.85 14.05
CA ASP A 126 -28.08 13.19 13.77
C ASP A 126 -26.60 13.29 14.13
N GLU A 127 -26.18 12.70 15.25
CA GLU A 127 -24.79 12.58 15.67
C GLU A 127 -23.97 11.75 14.68
N VAL A 128 -24.48 10.58 14.29
CA VAL A 128 -23.84 9.69 13.32
C VAL A 128 -23.67 10.41 11.97
N THR A 129 -24.71 11.09 11.49
CA THR A 129 -24.67 11.83 10.22
C THR A 129 -23.66 12.98 10.29
N ALA A 130 -23.65 13.73 11.40
CA ALA A 130 -22.71 14.82 11.63
C ALA A 130 -21.26 14.33 11.67
N LEU A 131 -21.00 13.18 12.31
CA LEU A 131 -19.68 12.59 12.36
C LEU A 131 -19.20 12.10 10.98
N PHE A 132 -20.06 11.46 10.18
CA PHE A 132 -19.72 11.12 8.79
C PHE A 132 -19.36 12.35 7.97
N ALA A 133 -20.18 13.41 8.05
CA ALA A 133 -19.92 14.66 7.34
C ALA A 133 -18.60 15.30 7.78
N ARG A 134 -18.34 15.35 9.09
CA ARG A 134 -17.08 15.86 9.67
C ARG A 134 -15.88 15.04 9.21
N ASN A 135 -15.99 13.71 9.22
CA ASN A 135 -14.95 12.81 8.75
C ASN A 135 -14.61 13.07 7.28
N GLN A 136 -15.63 13.16 6.42
CA GLN A 136 -15.48 13.47 5.00
C GLN A 136 -14.81 14.83 4.76
N LEU A 137 -15.20 15.87 5.52
CA LEU A 137 -14.58 17.19 5.44
C LEU A 137 -13.10 17.16 5.82
N LEU A 138 -12.75 16.46 6.90
CA LEU A 138 -11.35 16.31 7.34
C LEU A 138 -10.51 15.53 6.33
N ARG A 139 -11.00 14.40 5.82
CA ARG A 139 -10.34 13.63 4.75
C ARG A 139 -10.15 14.47 3.49
N SER A 140 -11.15 15.24 3.10
CA SER A 140 -11.07 16.13 1.93
C SER A 140 -10.04 17.24 2.12
N ARG A 141 -9.92 17.79 3.34
CA ARG A 141 -8.86 18.75 3.68
C ARG A 141 -7.48 18.11 3.62
N ALA A 142 -7.30 16.94 4.24
CA ALA A 142 -6.05 16.20 4.19
C ALA A 142 -5.61 15.91 2.75
N ALA A 143 -6.53 15.45 1.89
CA ALA A 143 -6.26 15.20 0.47
C ALA A 143 -5.76 16.45 -0.27
N ARG A 144 -6.27 17.65 0.05
CA ARG A 144 -5.75 18.91 -0.53
C ARG A 144 -4.31 19.18 -0.12
N TYR A 145 -3.95 18.96 1.15
CA TYR A 145 -2.57 19.09 1.60
C TYR A 145 -1.64 18.08 0.91
N VAL A 146 -2.08 16.82 0.77
CA VAL A 146 -1.36 15.80 -0.01
C VAL A 146 -1.19 16.24 -1.47
N ALA A 147 -2.22 16.79 -2.08
CA ALA A 147 -2.16 17.30 -3.45
C ALA A 147 -1.15 18.45 -3.61
N SER A 148 -1.16 19.42 -2.69
CA SER A 148 -0.20 20.53 -2.66
C SER A 148 1.23 20.04 -2.49
N ALA A 149 1.47 19.11 -1.55
CA ALA A 149 2.79 18.49 -1.38
C ALA A 149 3.25 17.74 -2.64
N GLY A 150 2.34 16.96 -3.24
CA GLY A 150 2.62 16.21 -4.47
C GLY A 150 3.00 17.11 -5.66
N SER A 151 2.44 18.32 -5.75
CA SER A 151 2.81 19.30 -6.76
C SER A 151 4.25 19.80 -6.58
N LEU A 152 4.66 20.12 -5.35
CA LEU A 152 6.04 20.56 -5.04
C LEU A 152 7.07 19.43 -5.26
N LEU A 153 6.72 18.19 -4.90
CA LEU A 153 7.56 17.03 -5.16
C LEU A 153 7.69 16.76 -6.66
N LEU A 154 6.61 16.93 -7.43
CA LEU A 154 6.63 16.82 -8.89
C LEU A 154 7.53 17.87 -9.54
N ASP A 155 7.42 19.13 -9.12
CA ASP A 155 8.29 20.21 -9.62
C ASP A 155 9.76 19.91 -9.35
N SER A 156 10.07 19.47 -8.13
CA SER A 156 11.43 19.09 -7.73
C SER A 156 11.98 17.95 -8.59
N ARG A 157 11.17 16.91 -8.80
CA ARG A 157 11.52 15.79 -9.69
C ARG A 157 11.77 16.23 -11.12
N ARG A 158 10.92 17.10 -11.68
CA ARG A 158 11.07 17.61 -13.05
C ARG A 158 12.34 18.44 -13.20
N ALA A 159 12.65 19.27 -12.20
CA ALA A 159 13.86 20.07 -12.18
C ALA A 159 15.14 19.21 -12.17
N GLU A 160 15.17 18.15 -11.37
CA GLU A 160 16.30 17.20 -11.36
C GLU A 160 16.38 16.39 -12.66
N ALA A 161 15.23 15.99 -13.22
CA ALA A 161 15.18 15.21 -14.45
C ALA A 161 15.86 15.91 -15.64
N CYS A 162 15.79 17.24 -15.72
CA CYS A 162 16.50 18.03 -16.74
C CYS A 162 18.04 17.89 -16.66
N SER A 163 18.56 17.47 -15.50
CA SER A 163 19.99 17.28 -15.26
C SER A 163 20.40 15.81 -15.30
N ALA A 164 19.46 14.87 -15.49
CA ALA A 164 19.73 13.44 -15.45
C ALA A 164 20.36 12.93 -16.76
N ASN A 165 21.46 12.20 -16.65
CA ASN A 165 22.11 11.54 -17.79
C ASN A 165 21.46 10.18 -18.07
N PHE A 166 20.44 10.20 -18.93
CA PHE A 166 19.64 9.02 -19.30
C PHE A 166 20.48 7.87 -19.87
N GLU A 167 21.49 8.15 -20.69
CA GLU A 167 22.36 7.11 -21.26
C GLU A 167 23.21 6.41 -20.20
N LYS A 168 23.71 7.17 -19.22
CA LYS A 168 24.46 6.61 -18.09
C LYS A 168 23.57 5.72 -17.23
N VAL A 169 22.32 6.12 -17.00
CA VAL A 169 21.29 5.31 -16.33
C VAL A 169 21.05 4.00 -17.10
N ARG A 170 20.75 4.08 -18.41
CA ARG A 170 20.53 2.89 -19.25
C ARG A 170 21.70 1.92 -19.23
N ARG A 171 22.94 2.42 -19.41
CA ARG A 171 24.16 1.60 -19.33
C ARG A 171 24.35 0.96 -17.96
N TYR A 172 23.99 1.67 -16.89
CA TYR A 172 24.06 1.15 -15.53
C TYR A 172 23.03 0.04 -15.31
N VAL A 173 21.76 0.23 -15.67
CA VAL A 173 20.71 -0.79 -15.52
C VAL A 173 21.07 -2.04 -16.32
N LYS A 174 21.52 -1.91 -17.58
CA LYS A 174 21.94 -3.05 -18.40
C LYS A 174 23.00 -3.90 -17.69
N ARG A 175 24.06 -3.28 -17.16
CA ARG A 175 25.10 -4.01 -16.40
C ARG A 175 24.58 -4.59 -15.09
N LEU A 176 23.72 -3.85 -14.39
CA LEU A 176 23.15 -4.27 -13.12
C LEU A 176 22.28 -5.52 -13.30
N CYS A 177 21.32 -5.48 -14.23
CA CYS A 177 20.42 -6.58 -14.51
C CYS A 177 21.12 -7.79 -15.13
N THR A 178 22.11 -7.59 -16.02
CA THR A 178 22.95 -8.70 -16.51
C THR A 178 23.61 -9.49 -15.39
N ARG A 179 24.05 -8.80 -14.32
CA ARG A 179 24.69 -9.44 -13.17
C ARG A 179 23.69 -10.04 -12.18
N LEU A 180 22.52 -9.44 -12.00
CA LEU A 180 21.60 -9.80 -10.92
C LEU A 180 20.43 -10.66 -11.34
N LEU A 181 20.01 -10.61 -12.61
CA LEU A 181 18.78 -11.21 -13.09
C LEU A 181 19.11 -12.24 -14.18
N PRO A 182 19.56 -13.47 -13.88
CA PRO A 182 19.74 -14.49 -14.93
C PRO A 182 18.44 -14.68 -15.74
N ARG A 183 18.51 -15.08 -17.01
CA ARG A 183 17.29 -15.36 -17.78
C ARG A 183 16.62 -16.62 -17.25
N THR A 184 15.30 -16.59 -17.22
CA THR A 184 14.45 -17.76 -16.91
C THR A 184 13.66 -18.16 -18.16
N GLU A 185 13.06 -19.35 -18.11
CA GLU A 185 12.14 -19.84 -19.16
C GLU A 185 10.68 -19.44 -18.91
N GLU A 186 10.42 -18.81 -17.76
CA GLU A 186 9.09 -18.41 -17.31
C GLU A 186 8.59 -17.15 -18.03
N MET A 187 7.28 -16.95 -18.00
CA MET A 187 6.67 -15.69 -18.42
C MET A 187 6.66 -14.71 -17.24
N GLY A 188 7.15 -13.48 -17.48
CA GLY A 188 7.17 -12.44 -16.46
C GLY A 188 5.74 -12.09 -16.00
N SER A 189 5.57 -11.90 -14.70
CA SER A 189 4.28 -11.52 -14.10
C SER A 189 4.48 -10.42 -13.06
N GLU A 190 3.41 -9.69 -12.77
CA GLU A 190 3.46 -8.53 -11.89
C GLU A 190 2.27 -8.47 -10.94
N GLU A 191 2.58 -8.19 -9.68
CA GLU A 191 1.62 -7.75 -8.66
C GLU A 191 1.87 -6.28 -8.31
N LEU A 192 0.80 -5.55 -8.03
CA LEU A 192 0.87 -4.17 -7.54
C LEU A 192 0.52 -4.12 -6.05
N ARG A 193 1.45 -3.61 -5.26
CA ARG A 193 1.26 -3.38 -3.81
C ARG A 193 1.82 -2.01 -3.45
N LEU A 194 1.31 -1.38 -2.41
CA LEU A 194 1.94 -0.17 -1.85
C LEU A 194 2.77 -0.60 -0.63
N LEU A 195 4.07 -0.32 -0.65
CA LEU A 195 4.97 -0.62 0.48
C LEU A 195 4.99 0.51 1.53
N SER A 196 4.45 1.66 1.15
CA SER A 196 4.41 2.86 1.97
C SER A 196 3.20 3.75 1.67
N ALA A 197 2.77 4.51 2.67
CA ALA A 197 1.66 5.46 2.56
C ALA A 197 1.78 6.61 3.58
N ILE A 198 1.14 7.75 3.31
CA ILE A 198 0.82 8.74 4.35
C ILE A 198 -0.35 8.21 5.16
N THR A 199 -0.21 8.26 6.48
CA THR A 199 -1.22 7.77 7.42
C THR A 199 -1.43 8.78 8.56
N PRO A 200 -2.48 8.63 9.38
CA PRO A 200 -2.61 9.37 10.65
C PRO A 200 -1.39 9.32 11.56
N LYS A 201 -0.55 8.28 11.47
CA LYS A 201 0.65 8.07 12.30
C LYS A 201 1.92 8.64 11.65
N GLY A 202 1.78 9.41 10.58
CA GLY A 202 2.89 9.83 9.73
C GLY A 202 3.05 8.90 8.53
N GLU A 203 4.20 9.01 7.88
CA GLU A 203 4.59 8.10 6.82
C GLU A 203 4.88 6.71 7.40
N VAL A 204 4.30 5.68 6.79
CA VAL A 204 4.57 4.28 7.13
C VAL A 204 5.27 3.62 5.94
N PHE A 205 6.35 2.89 6.22
CA PHE A 205 7.06 2.04 5.27
C PHE A 205 7.24 0.65 5.89
N TYR A 206 6.73 -0.39 5.21
CA TYR A 206 6.79 -1.76 5.73
C TYR A 206 8.16 -2.40 5.49
N GLN A 207 9.15 -1.98 6.28
CA GLN A 207 10.50 -2.53 6.24
C GLN A 207 10.54 -4.04 6.51
N GLY A 208 9.68 -4.55 7.40
CA GLY A 208 9.60 -5.98 7.72
C GLY A 208 9.28 -6.84 6.49
N THR A 209 8.44 -6.33 5.58
CA THR A 209 8.13 -6.98 4.30
C THR A 209 9.35 -7.13 3.41
N VAL A 210 10.17 -6.07 3.32
CA VAL A 210 11.42 -6.13 2.56
C VAL A 210 12.36 -7.18 3.14
N GLN A 211 12.52 -7.20 4.47
CA GLN A 211 13.40 -8.15 5.16
C GLN A 211 12.91 -9.60 5.02
N ALA A 212 11.60 -9.83 4.99
CA ALA A 212 11.02 -11.15 4.77
C ALA A 212 11.25 -11.64 3.33
N LEU A 213 11.07 -10.75 2.34
CA LEU A 213 11.09 -11.10 0.92
C LEU A 213 12.45 -10.98 0.24
N ALA A 214 13.43 -10.32 0.86
CA ALA A 214 14.73 -10.11 0.25
C ALA A 214 15.89 -10.18 1.25
N ASP A 215 16.93 -10.94 0.88
CA ASP A 215 18.22 -10.94 1.57
C ASP A 215 19.15 -9.87 1.00
N LYS A 216 18.97 -9.56 -0.29
CA LYS A 216 19.79 -8.60 -1.01
C LYS A 216 18.97 -7.38 -1.37
N CYS A 217 19.42 -6.21 -0.91
CA CYS A 217 18.79 -4.94 -1.22
C CYS A 217 19.74 -4.03 -1.99
N ILE A 218 19.28 -3.46 -3.11
CA ILE A 218 19.93 -2.37 -3.83
C ILE A 218 19.16 -1.08 -3.51
N LEU A 219 19.82 -0.14 -2.83
CA LEU A 219 19.20 1.10 -2.37
C LEU A 219 19.61 2.28 -3.25
N PHE A 220 18.65 2.90 -3.92
CA PHE A 220 18.82 4.10 -4.73
C PHE A 220 18.55 5.35 -3.88
N ARG A 221 19.61 6.03 -3.46
CA ARG A 221 19.51 7.31 -2.75
C ARG A 221 19.28 8.44 -3.72
N ASP A 222 18.06 8.97 -3.76
CA ASP A 222 17.61 9.89 -4.78
C ASP A 222 16.66 10.95 -4.22
N ASP A 223 17.21 12.08 -3.78
CA ASP A 223 16.51 13.09 -2.97
C ASP A 223 15.20 13.57 -3.61
N TYR A 224 15.16 13.75 -4.93
CA TYR A 224 13.98 14.25 -5.66
C TYR A 224 13.30 13.19 -6.53
N GLY A 225 13.82 11.97 -6.56
CA GLY A 225 13.18 10.84 -7.21
C GLY A 225 13.21 10.84 -8.75
N ALA A 226 14.05 11.66 -9.40
CA ALA A 226 14.08 11.72 -10.87
C ALA A 226 14.83 10.53 -11.49
N VAL A 227 15.95 10.14 -10.89
CA VAL A 227 16.82 9.08 -11.41
C VAL A 227 16.30 7.70 -11.03
N SER A 228 15.89 7.52 -9.78
CA SER A 228 15.28 6.30 -9.24
C SER A 228 14.05 5.88 -10.05
N ARG A 229 13.20 6.84 -10.44
CA ARG A 229 12.08 6.60 -11.35
C ARG A 229 12.52 5.90 -12.63
N LEU A 230 13.56 6.41 -13.29
CA LEU A 230 14.10 5.84 -14.53
C LEU A 230 14.78 4.49 -14.31
N LEU A 231 15.54 4.36 -13.21
CA LEU A 231 16.21 3.12 -12.84
C LEU A 231 15.17 2.01 -12.65
N LEU A 232 14.14 2.26 -11.85
CA LEU A 232 13.12 1.27 -11.52
C LEU A 232 12.21 0.96 -12.71
N GLU A 233 11.84 1.94 -13.53
CA GLU A 233 11.09 1.71 -14.77
C GLU A 233 11.84 0.74 -15.72
N LEU A 234 13.15 0.94 -15.90
CA LEU A 234 13.98 0.07 -16.73
C LEU A 234 14.24 -1.30 -16.06
N ILE A 235 14.42 -1.35 -14.74
CA ILE A 235 14.60 -2.60 -13.99
C ILE A 235 13.33 -3.45 -14.05
N ARG A 236 12.15 -2.84 -13.89
CA ARG A 236 10.84 -3.49 -14.06
C ARG A 236 10.73 -4.16 -15.42
N ALA A 237 10.98 -3.38 -16.49
CA ALA A 237 10.91 -3.89 -17.86
C ALA A 237 11.87 -5.07 -18.08
N GLU A 238 13.11 -4.96 -17.60
CA GLU A 238 14.11 -6.02 -17.74
C GLU A 238 13.77 -7.28 -16.90
N ALA A 239 13.24 -7.12 -15.69
CA ALA A 239 12.84 -8.24 -14.85
C ALA A 239 11.69 -9.04 -15.50
N LEU A 240 10.66 -8.35 -15.98
CA LEU A 240 9.56 -8.97 -16.71
C LEU A 240 10.03 -9.66 -18.00
N ALA A 241 10.89 -9.00 -18.78
CA ALA A 241 11.45 -9.57 -20.02
C ALA A 241 12.35 -10.79 -19.79
N ARG A 242 12.87 -10.99 -18.57
CA ARG A 242 13.66 -12.16 -18.19
C ARG A 242 12.84 -13.25 -17.48
N GLY A 243 11.51 -13.08 -17.41
CA GLY A 243 10.58 -14.08 -16.90
C GLY A 243 10.32 -14.02 -15.39
N TYR A 244 10.73 -12.94 -14.71
CA TYR A 244 10.52 -12.85 -13.27
C TYR A 244 9.09 -12.42 -12.91
N HIS A 245 8.57 -13.05 -11.87
CA HIS A 245 7.51 -12.49 -11.06
C HIS A 245 8.05 -11.35 -10.21
N ILE A 246 7.39 -10.18 -10.26
CA ILE A 246 7.78 -9.01 -9.49
C ILE A 246 6.59 -8.43 -8.70
N ILE A 247 6.90 -7.91 -7.51
CA ILE A 247 5.99 -7.02 -6.77
C ILE A 247 6.46 -5.60 -7.03
N THR A 248 5.72 -4.87 -7.86
CA THR A 248 5.99 -3.45 -8.13
C THR A 248 5.27 -2.62 -7.08
N CYS A 249 6.01 -1.68 -6.49
CA CYS A 249 5.52 -0.75 -5.48
C CYS A 249 5.46 0.68 -6.02
N PRO A 250 4.29 1.15 -6.48
CA PRO A 250 4.12 2.51 -6.98
C PRO A 250 4.29 3.57 -5.89
N CYS A 251 4.60 4.78 -6.32
CA CYS A 251 4.66 5.94 -5.45
C CYS A 251 3.27 6.42 -5.07
N ALA A 252 2.94 6.49 -3.77
CA ALA A 252 1.64 7.03 -3.35
C ALA A 252 1.46 8.52 -3.75
N MET A 253 2.55 9.27 -3.95
CA MET A 253 2.48 10.67 -4.41
C MET A 253 2.31 10.79 -5.93
N HIS A 254 2.78 9.83 -6.71
CA HIS A 254 2.69 9.87 -8.18
C HIS A 254 2.47 8.45 -8.73
N PRO A 255 1.33 7.82 -8.43
CA PRO A 255 1.11 6.38 -8.63
C PRO A 255 1.08 5.95 -10.10
N GLU A 256 0.77 6.86 -11.01
CA GLU A 256 0.71 6.58 -12.46
C GLU A 256 2.09 6.70 -13.14
N ASP A 257 3.02 7.46 -12.55
CA ASP A 257 4.26 7.87 -13.23
C ASP A 257 5.53 7.34 -12.57
N LYS A 258 5.46 6.89 -11.31
CA LYS A 258 6.64 6.59 -10.51
C LYS A 258 6.48 5.29 -9.73
N ILE A 259 7.49 4.44 -9.87
CA ILE A 259 7.74 3.27 -9.04
C ILE A 259 8.75 3.69 -7.97
N ASP A 260 8.50 3.35 -6.71
CA ASP A 260 9.45 3.58 -5.62
C ASP A 260 10.23 2.32 -5.25
N HIS A 261 9.61 1.13 -5.37
CA HIS A 261 10.27 -0.12 -5.04
C HIS A 261 9.88 -1.26 -6.00
N ILE A 262 10.79 -2.22 -6.16
CA ILE A 262 10.54 -3.48 -6.87
C ILE A 262 11.10 -4.60 -5.99
N ILE A 263 10.31 -5.63 -5.75
CA ILE A 263 10.75 -6.85 -5.07
C ILE A 263 10.64 -8.01 -6.05
N ILE A 264 11.67 -8.85 -6.10
CA ILE A 264 11.72 -10.07 -6.90
C ILE A 264 11.85 -11.25 -5.91
N PRO A 265 10.73 -11.82 -5.45
CA PRO A 265 10.74 -12.79 -4.35
C PRO A 265 11.58 -14.04 -4.64
N SER A 266 11.54 -14.56 -5.87
CA SER A 266 12.29 -15.77 -6.25
C SER A 266 13.80 -15.60 -6.19
N LEU A 267 14.31 -14.37 -6.31
CA LEU A 267 15.73 -14.04 -6.16
C LEU A 267 16.09 -13.53 -4.76
N ARG A 268 15.11 -13.39 -3.87
CA ARG A 268 15.23 -12.70 -2.58
C ARG A 268 15.95 -11.35 -2.74
N LEU A 269 15.52 -10.59 -3.75
CA LEU A 269 16.15 -9.34 -4.19
C LEU A 269 15.14 -8.20 -4.17
N ALA A 270 15.54 -7.06 -3.60
CA ALA A 270 14.77 -5.82 -3.64
C ALA A 270 15.57 -4.65 -4.21
N PHE A 271 14.91 -3.83 -5.02
CA PHE A 271 15.38 -2.52 -5.46
C PHE A 271 14.50 -1.46 -4.80
N LEU A 272 15.11 -0.57 -4.03
CA LEU A 272 14.38 0.35 -3.15
C LEU A 272 14.84 1.78 -3.41
N THR A 273 13.92 2.74 -3.36
CA THR A 273 14.25 4.16 -3.32
C THR A 273 14.37 4.63 -1.87
N ASP A 274 15.41 5.42 -1.59
CA ASP A 274 15.64 6.11 -0.31
C ASP A 274 15.65 7.62 -0.56
N ASN A 275 14.73 8.33 0.09
CA ASN A 275 14.64 9.79 0.07
C ASN A 275 13.88 10.26 1.32
N ARG A 276 13.69 11.57 1.49
CA ARG A 276 12.98 12.10 2.68
C ARG A 276 11.52 11.66 2.79
N TRP A 277 10.92 11.33 1.65
CA TRP A 277 9.57 10.85 1.52
C TRP A 277 9.47 9.32 1.64
N HIS A 278 10.59 8.59 1.61
CA HIS A 278 10.71 7.14 1.83
C HIS A 278 12.04 6.84 2.53
N PRO A 279 12.16 7.12 3.83
CA PRO A 279 13.39 6.86 4.56
C PRO A 279 13.56 5.36 4.77
N VAL A 280 14.46 4.73 4.03
CA VAL A 280 14.70 3.28 4.12
C VAL A 280 15.88 3.01 5.05
N ARG A 281 15.61 2.41 6.22
CA ARG A 281 16.62 2.14 7.25
C ARG A 281 17.06 0.67 7.29
N LEU A 282 17.72 0.21 6.23
CA LEU A 282 18.24 -1.16 6.12
C LEU A 282 19.75 -1.21 6.37
N SER A 283 20.21 -2.10 7.27
CA SER A 283 21.62 -2.23 7.67
C SER A 283 22.52 -2.90 6.61
N ALA A 284 21.98 -3.75 5.75
CA ALA A 284 22.73 -4.59 4.81
C ALA A 284 22.39 -4.31 3.32
N ALA A 285 22.26 -3.03 2.93
CA ALA A 285 21.91 -2.65 1.55
C ALA A 285 23.11 -2.14 0.73
N GLN A 286 23.26 -2.64 -0.49
CA GLN A 286 24.17 -2.04 -1.47
C GLN A 286 23.61 -0.68 -1.90
N THR A 287 24.26 0.41 -1.49
CA THR A 287 23.79 1.77 -1.78
C THR A 287 24.34 2.32 -3.09
N VAL A 288 23.48 2.94 -3.87
CA VAL A 288 23.78 3.65 -5.12
C VAL A 288 23.29 5.09 -4.95
N ARG A 289 24.21 6.03 -4.85
CA ARG A 289 23.87 7.46 -4.79
C ARG A 289 23.49 7.95 -6.18
N CYS A 290 22.24 8.37 -6.38
CA CYS A 290 21.73 8.78 -7.68
C CYS A 290 22.33 10.08 -8.19
N SER A 291 22.88 10.92 -7.31
CA SER A 291 23.65 12.12 -7.68
C SER A 291 24.84 11.87 -8.61
N ARG A 292 25.27 10.61 -8.80
CA ARG A 292 26.28 10.24 -9.82
C ARG A 292 25.74 10.24 -11.25
N PHE A 293 24.42 10.23 -11.43
CA PHE A 293 23.73 10.23 -12.72
C PHE A 293 23.24 11.61 -13.11
N VAL A 294 23.46 12.62 -12.26
CA VAL A 294 22.94 13.97 -12.46
C VAL A 294 24.11 14.93 -12.68
N ASP A 295 23.93 15.89 -13.58
CA ASP A 295 24.81 17.03 -13.73
C ASP A 295 24.64 17.97 -12.52
N ARG A 296 25.72 18.11 -11.74
CA ARG A 296 25.72 18.89 -10.49
C ARG A 296 25.69 20.39 -10.73
N GLU A 297 26.21 20.86 -11.86
CA GLU A 297 26.26 22.29 -12.17
C GLU A 297 24.84 22.78 -12.46
N ASN A 298 24.09 22.04 -13.29
CA ASN A 298 22.68 22.33 -13.59
C ASN A 298 21.79 22.28 -12.34
N LEU A 299 21.98 21.29 -11.46
CA LEU A 299 21.26 21.19 -10.18
C LEU A 299 21.58 22.35 -9.23
N SER A 300 22.78 22.94 -9.31
CA SER A 300 23.18 24.03 -8.42
C SER A 300 22.32 25.28 -8.65
N ALA A 301 21.92 25.54 -9.89
CA ALA A 301 21.11 26.69 -10.29
C ALA A 301 19.71 26.69 -9.65
N CYS A 302 19.13 25.51 -9.40
CA CYS A 302 17.79 25.38 -8.82
C CYS A 302 17.80 24.95 -7.33
N ARG A 303 18.97 24.86 -6.69
CA ARG A 303 19.13 24.32 -5.33
C ARG A 303 18.30 25.04 -4.26
N ALA A 304 18.19 26.36 -4.35
CA ALA A 304 17.40 27.14 -3.41
C ALA A 304 15.90 26.79 -3.49
N ARG A 305 15.37 26.68 -4.72
CA ARG A 305 13.99 26.26 -4.98
C ARG A 305 13.74 24.83 -4.51
N LEU A 306 14.65 23.90 -4.82
CA LEU A 306 14.53 22.49 -4.41
C LEU A 306 14.42 22.33 -2.89
N ARG A 307 15.28 23.04 -2.13
CA ARG A 307 15.20 23.05 -0.65
C ARG A 307 13.95 23.74 -0.11
N PHE A 308 13.42 24.72 -0.82
CA PHE A 308 12.14 25.33 -0.46
C PHE A 308 11.00 24.32 -0.65
N ASN A 309 10.91 23.71 -1.84
CA ASN A 309 9.89 22.69 -2.16
C ASN A 309 9.94 21.52 -1.17
N GLU A 310 11.13 21.03 -0.84
CA GLU A 310 11.32 19.93 0.11
C GLU A 310 10.76 20.27 1.50
N ARG A 311 11.12 21.43 2.05
CA ARG A 311 10.62 21.89 3.36
C ARG A 311 9.12 22.13 3.34
N ALA A 312 8.63 22.84 2.34
CA ALA A 312 7.21 23.14 2.21
C ALA A 312 6.37 21.85 2.04
N ALA A 313 6.85 20.88 1.26
CA ALA A 313 6.18 19.59 1.12
C ALA A 313 6.13 18.83 2.44
N ALA A 314 7.22 18.82 3.23
CA ALA A 314 7.24 18.18 4.55
C ALA A 314 6.20 18.78 5.50
N GLU A 315 6.13 20.11 5.60
CA GLU A 315 5.13 20.82 6.42
C GLU A 315 3.69 20.51 5.98
N LEU A 316 3.44 20.49 4.66
CA LEU A 316 2.12 20.15 4.11
C LEU A 316 1.72 18.70 4.45
N LEU A 317 2.68 17.76 4.38
CA LEU A 317 2.43 16.36 4.73
C LEU A 317 2.20 16.18 6.23
N GLU A 318 2.88 16.93 7.09
CA GLU A 318 2.61 16.94 8.53
C GLU A 318 1.18 17.41 8.82
N GLN A 319 0.73 18.48 8.17
CA GLN A 319 -0.66 18.95 8.28
C GLN A 319 -1.67 17.92 7.75
N ALA A 320 -1.34 17.22 6.65
CA ALA A 320 -2.17 16.13 6.14
C ALA A 320 -2.31 14.99 7.17
N CYS A 321 -1.19 14.54 7.78
CA CYS A 321 -1.20 13.51 8.82
C CYS A 321 -2.05 13.93 10.02
N ALA A 322 -1.91 15.17 10.49
CA ALA A 322 -2.69 15.69 11.61
C ALA A 322 -4.21 15.70 11.32
N LEU A 323 -4.61 16.10 10.10
CA LEU A 323 -6.00 16.05 9.67
C LEU A 323 -6.52 14.61 9.51
N MET A 324 -5.68 13.68 9.04
CA MET A 324 -6.01 12.26 9.00
C MET A 324 -6.19 11.68 10.40
N ALA A 325 -5.39 12.09 11.39
CA ALA A 325 -5.56 11.70 12.79
C ALA A 325 -6.86 12.22 13.40
N GLN A 326 -7.25 13.46 13.09
CA GLN A 326 -8.57 13.97 13.47
C GLN A 326 -9.70 13.20 12.78
N ALA A 327 -9.55 12.87 11.49
CA ALA A 327 -10.53 12.05 10.77
C ALA A 327 -10.64 10.65 11.38
N LYS A 328 -9.52 10.03 11.78
CA LYS A 328 -9.52 8.77 12.51
C LYS A 328 -10.28 8.90 13.84
N SER A 329 -10.05 9.98 14.59
CA SER A 329 -10.76 10.22 15.87
C SER A 329 -12.28 10.31 15.66
N CYS A 330 -12.75 10.99 14.61
CA CYS A 330 -14.17 10.98 14.24
C CYS A 330 -14.67 9.60 13.83
N HIS A 331 -13.83 8.78 13.19
CA HIS A 331 -14.18 7.40 12.85
C HIS A 331 -14.30 6.53 14.10
N ASP A 332 -13.34 6.63 15.04
CA ASP A 332 -13.35 5.91 16.31
C ASP A 332 -14.60 6.27 17.12
N GLU A 333 -15.01 7.54 17.11
CA GLU A 333 -16.28 7.99 17.72
C GLU A 333 -17.50 7.38 17.02
N LEU A 334 -17.55 7.35 15.68
CA LEU A 334 -18.59 6.64 14.93
C LEU A 334 -18.69 5.17 15.35
N GLU A 335 -17.55 4.49 15.51
CA GLU A 335 -17.55 3.09 15.92
C GLU A 335 -18.24 2.87 17.27
N THR A 336 -18.20 3.84 18.19
CA THR A 336 -18.85 3.68 19.50
C THR A 336 -20.36 3.51 19.37
N TYR A 337 -21.01 4.30 18.52
CA TYR A 337 -22.45 4.18 18.24
C TYR A 337 -22.80 2.86 17.54
N TYR A 338 -21.98 2.44 16.57
CA TYR A 338 -22.24 1.17 15.86
C TYR A 338 -22.03 -0.03 16.78
N ARG A 339 -20.98 -0.03 17.62
CA ARG A 339 -20.70 -1.16 18.53
C ARG A 339 -21.82 -1.41 19.54
N THR A 340 -22.53 -0.37 19.99
CA THR A 340 -23.69 -0.54 20.88
C THR A 340 -24.92 -1.11 20.17
N ALA A 341 -24.98 -0.99 18.85
CA ALA A 341 -26.09 -1.46 18.02
C ALA A 341 -25.79 -2.75 17.23
N VAL A 342 -24.61 -3.36 17.41
CA VAL A 342 -24.22 -4.58 16.68
C VAL A 342 -24.44 -5.82 17.54
N ASP A 343 -25.13 -6.81 16.98
CA ASP A 343 -25.18 -8.17 17.53
C ASP A 343 -23.87 -8.92 17.22
N PHE A 344 -22.94 -8.90 18.17
CA PHE A 344 -21.64 -9.57 18.02
C PHE A 344 -21.74 -11.10 18.02
N ALA A 345 -22.81 -11.70 18.54
CA ALA A 345 -22.99 -13.14 18.45
C ALA A 345 -23.23 -13.56 16.99
N GLN A 346 -24.04 -12.81 16.25
CA GLN A 346 -24.21 -13.02 14.81
C GLN A 346 -22.92 -12.73 14.02
N VAL A 347 -22.15 -11.71 14.42
CA VAL A 347 -20.82 -11.45 13.82
C VAL A 347 -19.88 -12.64 14.03
N ASP A 348 -19.85 -13.23 15.22
CA ASP A 348 -19.02 -14.40 15.50
C ASP A 348 -19.47 -15.65 14.71
N VAL A 349 -20.77 -15.83 14.48
CA VAL A 349 -21.29 -16.89 13.59
C VAL A 349 -20.82 -16.67 12.15
N ALA A 350 -20.97 -15.45 11.62
CA ALA A 350 -20.48 -15.11 10.28
C ALA A 350 -18.96 -15.26 10.16
N ALA A 351 -18.22 -14.94 11.23
CA ALA A 351 -16.79 -15.15 11.31
C ALA A 351 -16.41 -16.63 11.24
N ALA A 352 -17.10 -17.50 11.97
CA ALA A 352 -16.87 -18.95 11.94
C ALA A 352 -17.11 -19.53 10.54
N GLN A 353 -18.23 -19.17 9.89
CA GLN A 353 -18.51 -19.55 8.51
C GLN A 353 -17.44 -19.05 7.54
N CYS A 354 -16.92 -17.84 7.75
CA CYS A 354 -15.83 -17.30 6.96
C CYS A 354 -14.52 -18.09 7.18
N MET A 355 -14.22 -18.51 8.41
CA MET A 355 -13.05 -19.35 8.70
C MET A 355 -13.14 -20.72 8.00
N GLU A 356 -14.31 -21.36 8.01
CA GLU A 356 -14.55 -22.59 7.23
C GLU A 356 -14.38 -22.35 5.73
N LEU A 357 -14.91 -21.24 5.22
CA LEU A 357 -14.78 -20.85 3.82
C LEU A 357 -13.32 -20.77 3.39
N PHE A 358 -12.40 -20.32 4.24
CA PHE A 358 -10.95 -20.26 3.97
C PHE A 358 -10.17 -21.51 4.42
N GLY A 359 -10.85 -22.55 4.92
CA GLY A 359 -10.21 -23.78 5.44
C GLY A 359 -9.38 -23.55 6.71
N VAL A 360 -9.58 -22.41 7.38
CA VAL A 360 -8.81 -22.01 8.57
C VAL A 360 -9.60 -22.18 9.87
N GLY A 361 -10.88 -22.57 9.79
CA GLY A 361 -11.73 -22.93 10.94
C GLY A 361 -11.29 -24.16 11.71
#